data_AF-A0A960J498-F1
#
_entry.id   AF-A0A960J498-F1
#
_cell.length_a   1.000
_cell.length_b   1.000
_cell.length_c   1.000
_cell.angle_alpha   90.00
_cell.angle_beta   90.00
_cell.angle_gamma   90.00
#
_symmetry.space_group_name_H-M   'P 1'
#
loop_
_entity.id
_entity.type
_entity.pdbx_description
1 polymer ?
#
loop_
_entity_poly.entity_id
_entity_poly.type
_entity_poly.pdbx_seq_one_letter_code
_entity_poly.pdbx_strand_id
1 'polypeptide(L)'
;AERLAVQLAGFNRALAAVDPAGCPIAGSQGGPQRGIPIRLRDEQVRSCVVELADELDPAPLLAAWEADAFVADHDGDPVWVHGDLTPGNLLWSNGKLAGVLDFGGVAVGDPAVGLLPAWNLLDGSARRAFREASGADEARWRRGRAWALSIAVVALPYYRDTHPAICESSRRVLTEVLAEHERDALGPAALPFDRSDVFDVDPSVGTLVDGRFVADPPSPRRGTPSFGIGVRPANDVVEAAWVRTGQARGQSDAAYGVGQLVPEGFERVLFVDDVPGDQDDWWELEKAHTMAIADVAARHTTTPDRVFFAIWEGHGYDERGVDHVLRFASGDRTQEYFLLEGSLSGLADLVWPNDAPTRWLQPDLWWPADRAWVVCTDVDLACNYVAGPQALIDDVVGAVTTETRLVERDDPFERV
;
A
#
# COMPACT_ATOMS: atom_id res chain seq x y z
N ALA A 1 11.34 6.64 -8.86
CA ALA A 1 10.59 7.66 -8.09
C ALA A 1 11.51 8.51 -7.16
N GLU A 2 12.38 7.91 -6.35
CA GLU A 2 13.20 8.64 -5.36
C GLU A 2 14.09 9.76 -5.94
N ARG A 3 14.66 9.56 -7.13
CA ARG A 3 15.44 10.60 -7.81
C ARG A 3 14.61 11.85 -8.14
N LEU A 4 13.37 11.66 -8.58
CA LEU A 4 12.42 12.75 -8.83
C LEU A 4 12.09 13.47 -7.53
N ALA A 5 11.80 12.71 -6.46
CA ALA A 5 11.55 13.25 -5.12
C ALA A 5 12.68 14.18 -4.65
N VAL A 6 13.94 13.70 -4.67
CA VAL A 6 15.08 14.50 -4.22
C VAL A 6 15.26 15.78 -5.07
N GLN A 7 15.09 15.68 -6.40
CA GLN A 7 15.22 16.84 -7.29
C GLN A 7 14.08 17.85 -7.12
N LEU A 8 12.85 17.38 -6.90
CA LEU A 8 11.70 18.24 -6.66
C LEU A 8 11.78 18.94 -5.31
N ALA A 9 12.25 18.25 -4.27
CA ALA A 9 12.60 18.88 -3.00
C ALA A 9 13.72 19.93 -3.19
N GLY A 10 14.71 19.61 -4.02
CA GLY A 10 15.77 20.55 -4.42
C GLY A 10 15.23 21.80 -5.10
N PHE A 11 14.29 21.65 -6.03
CA PHE A 11 13.58 22.76 -6.67
C PHE A 11 12.87 23.64 -5.65
N ASN A 12 12.10 23.06 -4.73
CA ASN A 12 11.39 23.81 -3.68
C ASN A 12 12.36 24.63 -2.81
N ARG A 13 13.49 24.06 -2.40
CA ARG A 13 14.51 24.77 -1.62
C ARG A 13 15.17 25.89 -2.43
N ALA A 14 15.46 25.64 -3.71
CA ALA A 14 16.04 26.64 -4.59
C ALA A 14 15.09 27.82 -4.82
N LEU A 15 13.80 27.55 -5.01
CA LEU A 15 12.77 28.57 -5.14
C LEU A 15 12.65 29.38 -3.85
N ALA A 16 12.57 28.72 -2.70
CA ALA A 16 12.47 29.37 -1.39
C ALA A 16 13.68 30.26 -1.03
N ALA A 17 14.84 30.02 -1.63
CA ALA A 17 16.06 30.80 -1.41
C ALA A 17 16.15 32.08 -2.24
N VAL A 18 15.21 32.31 -3.17
CA VAL A 18 15.15 33.55 -3.96
C VAL A 18 14.66 34.70 -3.08
N ASP A 19 15.21 35.91 -3.27
CA ASP A 19 14.79 37.12 -2.55
C ASP A 19 13.28 37.40 -2.77
N PRO A 20 12.46 37.44 -1.69
CA PRO A 20 11.03 37.71 -1.78
C PRO A 20 10.67 39.20 -1.88
N ALA A 21 11.65 40.11 -1.96
CA ALA A 21 11.40 41.55 -2.00
C ALA A 21 10.46 41.98 -3.15
N GLY A 22 9.38 42.69 -2.80
CA GLY A 22 8.43 43.26 -3.78
C GLY A 22 7.47 42.25 -4.44
N CYS A 23 7.40 41.03 -3.90
CA CYS A 23 6.68 39.93 -4.53
C CYS A 23 5.21 39.83 -4.05
N PRO A 24 4.32 39.17 -4.82
CA PRO A 24 2.95 38.93 -4.40
C PRO A 24 2.90 38.09 -3.13
N ILE A 25 2.19 38.57 -2.11
CA ILE A 25 2.02 37.84 -0.84
C ILE A 25 0.78 36.97 -0.96
N ALA A 26 0.89 35.70 -0.56
CA ALA A 26 -0.26 34.81 -0.52
C ALA A 26 -1.38 35.40 0.35
N GLY A 27 -2.61 35.40 -0.16
CA GLY A 27 -3.77 35.96 0.54
C GLY A 27 -3.94 37.49 0.41
N SER A 28 -3.06 38.19 -0.33
CA SER A 28 -3.29 39.60 -0.65
C SER A 28 -4.56 39.77 -1.50
N GLN A 29 -5.16 40.97 -1.47
CA GLN A 29 -6.36 41.28 -2.28
C GLN A 29 -6.12 40.99 -3.77
N GLY A 30 -6.90 40.07 -4.34
CA GLY A 30 -6.75 39.62 -5.74
C GLY A 30 -5.52 38.76 -6.04
N GLY A 31 -4.73 38.38 -5.03
CA GLY A 31 -3.52 37.58 -5.16
C GLY A 31 -3.76 36.07 -4.98
N PRO A 32 -2.72 35.24 -5.25
CA PRO A 32 -2.78 33.79 -5.06
C PRO A 32 -3.12 33.42 -3.62
N GLN A 33 -3.94 32.37 -3.44
CA GLN A 33 -4.41 31.92 -2.13
C GLN A 33 -3.58 30.75 -1.56
N ARG A 34 -2.67 30.18 -2.35
CA ARG A 34 -1.85 29.04 -1.96
C ARG A 34 -0.56 29.53 -1.30
N GLY A 35 -0.30 29.06 -0.08
CA GLY A 35 0.79 29.57 0.78
C GLY A 35 0.33 30.49 1.92
N ILE A 36 -0.98 30.73 2.09
CA ILE A 36 -1.50 31.33 3.34
C ILE A 36 -1.35 30.36 4.53
N PRO A 37 -1.48 30.81 5.80
CA PRO A 37 -1.61 29.87 6.91
C PRO A 37 -2.76 28.89 6.68
N ILE A 38 -2.47 27.58 6.69
CA ILE A 38 -3.41 26.54 6.24
C ILE A 38 -4.74 26.56 6.99
N ARG A 39 -4.72 26.90 8.29
CA ARG A 39 -5.92 27.09 9.13
C ARG A 39 -6.92 28.12 8.60
N LEU A 40 -6.51 29.07 7.76
CA LEU A 40 -7.42 30.05 7.16
C LEU A 40 -8.34 29.42 6.11
N ARG A 41 -8.08 28.18 5.69
CA ARG A 41 -8.94 27.42 4.76
C ARG A 41 -10.00 26.58 5.47
N ASP A 42 -10.12 26.66 6.80
CA ASP A 42 -10.99 25.80 7.62
C ASP A 42 -12.45 25.83 7.18
N GLU A 43 -13.04 27.03 7.03
CA GLU A 43 -14.44 27.17 6.62
C GLU A 43 -14.69 26.52 5.25
N GLN A 44 -13.81 26.76 4.27
CA GLN A 44 -13.94 26.19 2.94
C GLN A 44 -13.83 24.66 2.98
N VAL A 45 -12.84 24.13 3.71
CA VAL A 45 -12.65 22.68 3.83
C VAL A 45 -13.85 22.02 4.47
N ARG A 46 -14.35 22.56 5.58
CA ARG A 46 -15.54 22.01 6.26
C ARG A 46 -16.78 22.04 5.38
N SER A 47 -16.99 23.13 4.63
CA SER A 47 -18.10 23.22 3.67
C SER A 47 -18.02 22.14 2.59
N CYS A 48 -16.85 21.98 1.96
CA CYS A 48 -16.68 20.97 0.90
C CYS A 48 -16.78 19.53 1.44
N VAL A 49 -16.33 19.28 2.67
CA VAL A 49 -16.51 17.96 3.31
C VAL A 49 -17.99 17.64 3.52
N VAL A 50 -18.82 18.62 3.88
CA VAL A 50 -20.29 18.43 3.98
C VAL A 50 -20.89 18.12 2.61
N GLU A 51 -20.46 18.80 1.55
CA GLU A 51 -20.93 18.54 0.18
C GLU A 51 -20.54 17.15 -0.34
N LEU A 52 -19.43 16.59 0.15
CA LEU A 52 -18.92 15.26 -0.22
C LEU A 52 -19.49 14.11 0.62
N ALA A 53 -20.39 14.39 1.57
CA ALA A 53 -20.93 13.38 2.49
C ALA A 53 -21.76 12.29 1.81
N ASP A 54 -22.17 12.50 0.56
CA ASP A 54 -22.82 11.50 -0.29
C ASP A 54 -21.84 10.43 -0.82
N GLU A 55 -20.54 10.71 -0.78
CA GLU A 55 -19.50 9.89 -1.39
C GLU A 55 -18.42 9.43 -0.40
N LEU A 56 -18.06 10.29 0.56
CA LEU A 56 -16.95 10.08 1.49
C LEU A 56 -17.42 10.30 2.94
N ASP A 57 -16.87 9.52 3.86
CA ASP A 57 -17.14 9.68 5.30
C ASP A 57 -16.55 11.02 5.81
N PRO A 58 -17.37 11.96 6.29
CA PRO A 58 -16.88 13.26 6.78
C PRO A 58 -15.99 13.15 8.01
N ALA A 59 -16.23 12.16 8.89
CA ALA A 59 -15.58 12.08 10.18
C ALA A 59 -14.04 11.93 10.09
N PRO A 60 -13.48 10.96 9.34
CA PRO A 60 -12.02 10.83 9.22
C PRO A 60 -11.37 12.02 8.50
N LEU A 61 -12.05 12.65 7.54
CA LEU A 61 -11.55 13.82 6.83
C LEU A 61 -11.42 15.03 7.77
N LEU A 62 -12.44 15.27 8.60
CA LEU A 62 -12.41 16.36 9.58
C LEU A 62 -11.40 16.10 10.70
N ALA A 63 -11.28 14.84 11.17
CA ALA A 63 -10.28 14.49 12.17
C ALA A 63 -8.85 14.69 11.66
N ALA A 64 -8.56 14.28 10.42
CA ALA A 64 -7.26 14.52 9.77
C ALA A 64 -6.99 16.02 9.61
N TRP A 65 -7.97 16.77 9.13
CA TRP A 65 -7.88 18.23 9.01
C TRP A 65 -7.59 18.92 10.34
N GLU A 66 -8.33 18.57 11.40
CA GLU A 66 -8.18 19.16 12.74
C GLU A 66 -6.81 18.85 13.35
N ALA A 67 -6.32 17.63 13.15
CA ALA A 67 -5.02 17.24 13.64
C ALA A 67 -3.90 18.10 13.02
N ASP A 68 -3.95 18.36 11.71
CA ASP A 68 -2.81 18.90 10.98
C ASP A 68 -2.90 20.38 10.62
N ALA A 69 -4.10 20.91 10.35
CA ALA A 69 -4.27 22.30 9.93
C ALA A 69 -3.99 23.31 11.07
N PHE A 70 -4.06 22.85 12.32
CA PHE A 70 -3.93 23.69 13.52
C PHE A 70 -2.63 23.44 14.32
N VAL A 71 -1.65 22.75 13.73
CA VAL A 71 -0.29 22.71 14.28
C VAL A 71 0.34 24.10 14.24
N ALA A 72 1.52 24.27 14.87
CA ALA A 72 2.22 25.55 14.90
C ALA A 72 2.34 26.18 13.50
N ASP A 73 2.03 27.49 13.40
CA ASP A 73 2.22 28.28 12.19
C ASP A 73 3.71 28.31 11.80
N HIS A 74 4.01 28.63 10.55
CA HIS A 74 5.39 28.88 10.11
C HIS A 74 5.99 30.05 10.90
N ASP A 75 7.12 29.82 11.55
CA ASP A 75 7.79 30.79 12.44
C ASP A 75 8.91 31.58 11.76
N GLY A 76 9.26 31.22 10.52
CA GLY A 76 10.28 31.89 9.71
C GLY A 76 9.70 32.96 8.77
N ASP A 77 10.61 33.61 8.03
CA ASP A 77 10.22 34.53 6.96
C ASP A 77 9.42 33.78 5.88
N PRO A 78 8.40 34.42 5.28
CA PRO A 78 7.68 33.83 4.18
C PRO A 78 8.60 33.74 2.95
N VAL A 79 8.47 32.65 2.20
CA VAL A 79 9.35 32.35 1.07
C VAL A 79 8.55 32.17 -0.22
N TRP A 80 9.24 32.24 -1.35
CA TRP A 80 8.63 31.90 -2.63
C TRP A 80 8.14 30.45 -2.65
N VAL A 81 6.89 30.28 -3.06
CA VAL A 81 6.23 28.99 -3.24
C VAL A 81 5.56 28.92 -4.60
N HIS A 82 5.66 27.76 -5.25
CA HIS A 82 5.04 27.52 -6.55
C HIS A 82 3.50 27.47 -6.44
N GLY A 83 2.99 26.90 -5.33
CA GLY A 83 1.56 26.77 -5.08
C GLY A 83 0.86 25.63 -5.81
N ASP A 84 1.33 25.19 -6.98
CA ASP A 84 0.65 24.15 -7.78
C ASP A 84 1.57 23.06 -8.36
N LEU A 85 2.34 22.39 -7.49
CA LEU A 85 3.18 21.26 -7.92
C LEU A 85 2.35 19.98 -8.03
N THR A 86 1.68 19.83 -9.17
CA THR A 86 0.93 18.62 -9.56
C THR A 86 1.66 17.89 -10.69
N PRO A 87 1.37 16.60 -10.93
CA PRO A 87 2.03 15.82 -11.99
C PRO A 87 1.99 16.50 -13.38
N GLY A 88 0.89 17.20 -13.70
CA GLY A 88 0.72 17.90 -14.98
C GLY A 88 1.67 19.08 -15.20
N ASN A 89 2.23 19.64 -14.12
CA ASN A 89 3.13 20.80 -14.16
C ASN A 89 4.61 20.42 -14.13
N LEU A 90 4.95 19.13 -14.24
CA LEU A 90 6.34 18.65 -14.15
C LEU A 90 6.79 18.03 -15.48
N LEU A 91 7.94 18.47 -15.97
CA LEU A 91 8.59 17.88 -17.14
C LEU A 91 9.75 16.98 -16.69
N TRP A 92 9.67 15.71 -17.06
CA TRP A 92 10.71 14.72 -16.76
C TRP A 92 11.40 14.26 -18.05
N SER A 93 12.73 14.26 -18.06
CA SER A 93 13.51 13.77 -19.20
C SER A 93 14.86 13.23 -18.75
N ASN A 94 15.26 12.09 -19.31
CA ASN A 94 16.58 11.48 -19.08
C ASN A 94 16.95 11.34 -17.59
N GLY A 95 15.98 10.98 -16.75
CA GLY A 95 16.21 10.80 -15.31
C GLY A 95 16.38 12.10 -14.53
N LYS A 96 15.94 13.24 -15.07
CA LYS A 96 16.03 14.56 -14.46
C LYS A 96 14.73 15.36 -14.61
N LEU A 97 14.41 16.16 -13.59
CA LEU A 97 13.41 17.21 -13.64
C LEU A 97 13.90 18.29 -14.62
N ALA A 98 13.33 18.26 -15.82
CA ALA A 98 13.73 19.10 -16.95
C ALA A 98 13.04 20.47 -16.91
N GLY A 99 11.87 20.57 -16.27
CA GLY A 99 11.14 21.82 -16.14
C GLY A 99 9.98 21.72 -15.15
N VAL A 100 9.58 22.88 -14.66
CA VAL A 100 8.35 23.09 -13.87
C VAL A 100 7.54 24.15 -14.61
N LEU A 101 6.24 23.91 -14.74
CA LEU A 101 5.30 24.74 -15.49
C LEU A 101 4.28 25.39 -14.55
N ASP A 102 3.53 26.35 -15.10
CA ASP A 102 2.41 27.02 -14.44
C ASP A 102 2.73 27.73 -13.12
N PHE A 103 3.48 28.83 -13.26
CA PHE A 103 3.75 29.76 -12.17
C PHE A 103 2.60 30.73 -11.90
N GLY A 104 1.39 30.48 -12.43
CA GLY A 104 0.23 31.37 -12.23
C GLY A 104 -0.19 31.50 -10.76
N GLY A 105 0.12 30.49 -9.93
CA GLY A 105 -0.14 30.47 -8.50
C GLY A 105 1.05 30.88 -7.60
N VAL A 106 2.15 31.36 -8.18
CA VAL A 106 3.38 31.65 -7.43
C VAL A 106 3.20 32.85 -6.50
N ALA A 107 3.60 32.71 -5.25
CA ALA A 107 3.52 33.77 -4.24
C ALA A 107 4.57 33.59 -3.15
N VAL A 108 4.68 34.59 -2.28
CA VAL A 108 5.46 34.53 -1.05
C VAL A 108 4.55 34.13 0.12
N GLY A 109 4.89 33.07 0.85
CA GLY A 109 4.06 32.53 1.92
C GLY A 109 4.68 31.34 2.68
N ASP A 110 3.82 30.52 3.30
CA ASP A 110 4.20 29.32 4.05
C ASP A 110 4.77 28.24 3.10
N PRO A 111 6.02 27.76 3.33
CA PRO A 111 6.67 26.76 2.48
C PRO A 111 6.04 25.37 2.55
N ALA A 112 5.08 25.12 3.44
CA ALA A 112 4.36 23.85 3.56
C ALA A 112 3.57 23.50 2.28
N VAL A 113 3.04 24.49 1.56
CA VAL A 113 2.28 24.22 0.31
C VAL A 113 3.15 23.60 -0.78
N GLY A 114 4.48 23.78 -0.73
CA GLY A 114 5.41 23.11 -1.63
C GLY A 114 5.50 21.60 -1.43
N LEU A 115 4.93 21.06 -0.34
CA LEU A 115 4.99 19.63 -0.01
C LEU A 115 3.86 18.81 -0.63
N LEU A 116 2.93 19.42 -1.37
CA LEU A 116 1.86 18.71 -2.11
C LEU A 116 2.32 17.45 -2.87
N PRO A 117 3.50 17.44 -3.54
CA PRO A 117 4.00 16.26 -4.24
C PRO A 117 4.11 15.00 -3.37
N ALA A 118 4.26 15.15 -2.05
CA ALA A 118 4.30 14.02 -1.14
C ALA A 118 3.05 13.15 -1.20
N TRP A 119 1.86 13.70 -1.49
CA TRP A 119 0.59 12.96 -1.51
C TRP A 119 -0.06 12.88 -2.88
N ASN A 120 0.22 13.81 -3.80
CA ASN A 120 -0.39 13.81 -5.14
C ASN A 120 0.47 13.13 -6.23
N LEU A 121 1.70 12.75 -5.90
CA LEU A 121 2.67 12.23 -6.87
C LEU A 121 3.54 11.10 -6.30
N LEU A 122 3.92 11.17 -5.03
CA LEU A 122 4.90 10.26 -4.41
C LEU A 122 4.25 9.30 -3.41
N ASP A 123 4.83 8.11 -3.30
CA ASP A 123 4.42 7.05 -2.38
C ASP A 123 5.63 6.47 -1.63
N GLY A 124 5.36 5.63 -0.63
CA GLY A 124 6.33 4.75 0.03
C GLY A 124 7.70 5.39 0.29
N SER A 125 8.75 4.81 -0.30
CA SER A 125 10.13 5.28 -0.10
C SER A 125 10.41 6.64 -0.77
N ALA A 126 9.73 6.96 -1.87
CA ALA A 126 9.90 8.24 -2.56
C ALA A 126 9.34 9.41 -1.73
N ARG A 127 8.22 9.21 -1.02
CA ARG A 127 7.67 10.18 -0.05
C ARG A 127 8.65 10.41 1.10
N ARG A 128 9.26 9.35 1.64
CA ARG A 128 10.30 9.47 2.68
C ARG A 128 11.52 10.23 2.19
N ALA A 129 12.04 9.89 1.01
CA ALA A 129 13.17 10.59 0.41
C ALA A 129 12.86 12.07 0.12
N PHE A 130 11.62 12.38 -0.31
CA PHE A 130 11.16 13.75 -0.48
C PHE A 130 11.11 14.51 0.84
N ARG A 131 10.53 13.91 1.88
CA ARG A 131 10.46 14.49 3.23
C ARG A 131 11.87 14.83 3.74
N GLU A 132 12.77 13.87 3.71
CA GLU A 132 14.16 14.05 4.15
C GLU A 132 14.86 15.14 3.34
N ALA A 133 14.82 15.05 2.02
CA ALA A 133 15.43 16.06 1.16
C ALA A 133 14.81 17.45 1.35
N SER A 134 13.51 17.56 1.63
CA SER A 134 12.84 18.85 1.82
C SER A 134 13.32 19.60 3.06
N GLY A 135 13.91 18.89 4.04
CA GLY A 135 14.27 19.43 5.35
C GLY A 135 13.06 19.91 6.16
N ALA A 136 11.86 19.41 5.85
CA ALA A 136 10.65 19.76 6.59
C ALA A 136 10.70 19.13 8.00
N ASP A 137 10.50 19.98 9.00
CA ASP A 137 10.21 19.52 10.36
C ASP A 137 8.79 18.93 10.43
N GLU A 138 8.45 18.39 11.60
CA GLU A 138 7.14 17.76 11.83
C GLU A 138 5.98 18.74 11.59
N ALA A 139 6.08 19.97 12.09
CA ALA A 139 5.02 20.97 11.93
C ALA A 139 4.80 21.32 10.46
N ARG A 140 5.87 21.59 9.70
CA ARG A 140 5.78 21.88 8.26
C ARG A 140 5.26 20.69 7.46
N TRP A 141 5.67 19.46 7.81
CA TRP A 141 5.18 18.25 7.16
C TRP A 141 3.67 18.10 7.31
N ARG A 142 3.17 18.25 8.54
CA ARG A 142 1.74 18.19 8.87
C ARG A 142 0.93 19.31 8.18
N ARG A 143 1.43 20.54 8.19
CA ARG A 143 0.80 21.63 7.39
C ARG A 143 0.77 21.29 5.89
N GLY A 144 1.81 20.64 5.37
CA GLY A 144 1.86 20.17 3.98
C GLY A 144 0.80 19.11 3.68
N ARG A 145 0.59 18.18 4.62
CA ARG A 145 -0.44 17.14 4.53
C ARG A 145 -1.84 17.75 4.55
N ALA A 146 -2.08 18.72 5.42
CA ALA A 146 -3.32 19.51 5.44
C ALA A 146 -3.54 20.29 4.13
N TRP A 147 -2.49 20.84 3.51
CA TRP A 147 -2.58 21.43 2.17
C TRP A 147 -3.05 20.43 1.11
N ALA A 148 -2.51 19.22 1.11
CA ALA A 148 -2.91 18.16 0.19
C ALA A 148 -4.37 17.77 0.36
N LEU A 149 -4.81 17.56 1.62
CA LEU A 149 -6.22 17.33 1.95
C LEU A 149 -7.08 18.48 1.41
N SER A 150 -6.76 19.72 1.79
CA SER A 150 -7.56 20.90 1.43
C SER A 150 -7.76 21.05 -0.07
N ILE A 151 -6.72 20.81 -0.89
CA ILE A 151 -6.85 20.90 -2.34
C ILE A 151 -7.77 19.80 -2.87
N ALA A 152 -7.62 18.56 -2.39
CA ALA A 152 -8.41 17.44 -2.86
C ALA A 152 -9.90 17.56 -2.50
N VAL A 153 -10.25 17.90 -1.25
CA VAL A 153 -11.65 18.11 -0.85
C VAL A 153 -12.30 19.31 -1.55
N VAL A 154 -11.55 20.35 -1.88
CA VAL A 154 -12.10 21.50 -2.64
C VAL A 154 -12.25 21.17 -4.13
N ALA A 155 -11.33 20.40 -4.69
CA ALA A 155 -11.35 20.04 -6.11
C ALA A 155 -12.50 19.08 -6.45
N LEU A 156 -12.80 18.10 -5.58
CA LEU A 156 -13.79 17.05 -5.86
C LEU A 156 -15.20 17.56 -6.20
N PRO A 157 -15.89 18.35 -5.35
CA PRO A 157 -17.24 18.80 -5.66
C PRO A 157 -17.23 19.78 -6.85
N TYR A 158 -16.17 20.58 -7.00
CA TYR A 158 -16.05 21.54 -8.10
C TYR A 158 -15.89 20.87 -9.47
N TYR A 159 -15.09 19.80 -9.55
CA TYR A 159 -14.78 19.11 -10.80
C TYR A 159 -15.62 17.87 -11.06
N ARG A 160 -16.55 17.53 -10.16
CA ARG A 160 -17.35 16.29 -10.14
C ARG A 160 -17.90 15.91 -11.52
N ASP A 161 -18.43 16.89 -12.26
CA ASP A 161 -19.07 16.68 -13.56
C ASP A 161 -18.23 17.10 -14.78
N THR A 162 -17.05 17.69 -14.56
CA THR A 162 -16.28 18.35 -15.65
C THR A 162 -14.90 17.76 -15.89
N HIS A 163 -14.22 17.26 -14.85
CA HIS A 163 -12.84 16.76 -14.97
C HIS A 163 -12.62 15.47 -14.16
N PRO A 164 -13.04 14.31 -14.68
CA PRO A 164 -12.97 13.02 -13.97
C PRO A 164 -11.57 12.65 -13.46
N ALA A 165 -10.52 12.95 -14.23
CA ALA A 165 -9.13 12.68 -13.85
C ALA A 165 -8.66 13.48 -12.62
N ILE A 166 -9.14 14.72 -12.46
CA ILE A 166 -8.85 15.53 -11.26
C ILE A 166 -9.56 14.92 -10.05
N CYS A 167 -10.79 14.43 -10.23
CA CYS A 167 -11.54 13.77 -9.17
C CYS A 167 -10.86 12.46 -8.73
N GLU A 168 -10.38 11.64 -9.68
CA GLU A 168 -9.62 10.43 -9.37
C GLU A 168 -8.32 10.73 -8.60
N SER A 169 -7.54 11.70 -9.08
CA SER A 169 -6.33 12.18 -8.39
C SER A 169 -6.64 12.69 -6.98
N SER A 170 -7.72 13.44 -6.82
CA SER A 170 -8.14 13.97 -5.52
C SER A 170 -8.55 12.86 -4.55
N ARG A 171 -9.28 11.83 -5.01
CA ARG A 171 -9.61 10.65 -4.18
C ARG A 171 -8.35 9.94 -3.70
N ARG A 172 -7.40 9.71 -4.61
CA ARG A 172 -6.11 9.10 -4.26
C ARG A 172 -5.37 9.91 -3.19
N VAL A 173 -5.31 11.23 -3.34
CA VAL A 173 -4.70 12.12 -2.33
C VAL A 173 -5.39 11.97 -0.97
N LEU A 174 -6.72 11.96 -0.92
CA LEU A 174 -7.45 11.79 0.33
C LEU A 174 -7.16 10.43 0.98
N THR A 175 -7.15 9.35 0.20
CA THR A 175 -6.76 8.01 0.69
C THR A 175 -5.35 8.02 1.28
N GLU A 176 -4.38 8.63 0.60
CA GLU A 176 -2.99 8.71 1.07
C GLU A 176 -2.84 9.51 2.36
N VAL A 177 -3.57 10.63 2.49
CA VAL A 177 -3.57 11.45 3.70
C VAL A 177 -4.20 10.71 4.88
N LEU A 178 -5.37 10.10 4.67
CA LEU A 178 -6.07 9.35 5.72
C LEU A 178 -5.26 8.15 6.20
N ALA A 179 -4.66 7.40 5.27
CA ALA A 179 -3.77 6.29 5.63
C ALA A 179 -2.56 6.75 6.46
N GLU A 180 -2.05 7.97 6.22
CA GLU A 180 -0.97 8.52 7.04
C GLU A 180 -1.42 8.96 8.42
N HIS A 181 -2.62 9.55 8.55
CA HIS A 181 -3.21 9.85 9.85
C HIS A 181 -3.52 8.61 10.67
N GLU A 182 -3.98 7.55 10.01
CA GLU A 182 -4.21 6.26 10.64
C GLU A 182 -2.89 5.69 11.17
N ARG A 183 -1.82 5.69 10.36
CA ARG A 183 -0.46 5.33 10.81
C ARG A 183 0.02 6.16 12.01
N ASP A 184 -0.21 7.47 11.99
CA ASP A 184 0.22 8.36 13.06
C ASP A 184 -0.60 8.13 14.36
N ALA A 185 -1.92 7.92 14.24
CA ALA A 185 -2.83 7.73 15.37
C ALA A 185 -2.67 6.37 16.06
N LEU A 186 -2.37 5.34 15.28
CA LEU A 186 -2.02 4.01 15.77
C LEU A 186 -0.63 3.98 16.43
N GLY A 187 0.18 5.03 16.24
CA GLY A 187 1.59 5.02 16.59
C GLY A 187 2.31 3.84 15.90
N PRO A 188 3.57 3.57 16.23
CA PRO A 188 4.27 2.42 15.65
C PRO A 188 3.70 1.05 16.09
N ALA A 189 2.63 0.97 16.91
CA ALA A 189 2.27 -0.28 17.61
C ALA A 189 0.78 -0.54 17.97
N ALA A 190 -0.22 0.27 17.61
CA ALA A 190 -1.62 0.03 18.04
C ALA A 190 -2.60 -0.27 16.87
N LEU A 191 -3.67 -1.00 17.18
CA LEU A 191 -4.92 -1.26 16.44
C LEU A 191 -6.02 -1.44 17.53
N PRO A 192 -7.36 -1.46 17.27
CA PRO A 192 -8.08 -1.72 16.01
C PRO A 192 -9.30 -0.81 15.72
N PHE A 193 -9.91 -0.92 14.52
CA PHE A 193 -11.31 -0.53 14.28
C PHE A 193 -12.10 -1.62 13.55
N ASP A 194 -13.34 -1.80 13.99
CA ASP A 194 -14.39 -2.70 13.49
C ASP A 194 -15.24 -1.96 12.44
N ARG A 195 -15.47 -2.57 11.27
CA ARG A 195 -16.59 -2.21 10.39
C ARG A 195 -17.24 -3.46 9.80
N SER A 196 -18.54 -3.56 10.06
CA SER A 196 -19.51 -4.50 9.51
C SER A 196 -19.90 -4.14 8.06
N ASP A 197 -19.81 -5.04 7.08
CA ASP A 197 -20.46 -4.89 5.77
C ASP A 197 -20.92 -6.25 5.18
N VAL A 198 -22.09 -6.23 4.51
CA VAL A 198 -22.89 -7.36 3.97
C VAL A 198 -23.05 -7.18 2.43
N PHE A 199 -23.12 -8.26 1.64
CA PHE A 199 -23.17 -8.25 0.15
C PHE A 199 -24.58 -8.07 -0.48
N ASP A 200 -24.68 -7.48 -1.69
CA ASP A 200 -25.91 -7.40 -2.54
C ASP A 200 -25.73 -8.10 -3.91
N VAL A 201 -26.78 -8.75 -4.43
CA VAL A 201 -26.79 -9.49 -5.72
C VAL A 201 -27.88 -8.95 -6.66
N ASP A 202 -27.54 -8.61 -7.92
CA ASP A 202 -28.51 -8.30 -8.99
C ASP A 202 -28.73 -9.53 -9.91
N PRO A 203 -29.93 -10.14 -9.92
CA PRO A 203 -30.21 -11.36 -10.69
C PRO A 203 -30.47 -11.14 -12.19
N SER A 204 -30.32 -9.92 -12.73
CA SER A 204 -30.69 -9.59 -14.11
C SER A 204 -29.56 -9.70 -15.16
N VAL A 205 -28.32 -9.98 -14.74
CA VAL A 205 -27.13 -10.05 -15.62
C VAL A 205 -26.68 -11.50 -15.79
N GLY A 206 -26.48 -11.99 -17.03
CA GLY A 206 -26.11 -13.38 -17.30
C GLY A 206 -25.89 -13.79 -18.76
N THR A 207 -25.03 -14.80 -18.93
CA THR A 207 -24.62 -15.39 -20.20
C THR A 207 -25.30 -16.75 -20.45
N LEU A 208 -25.69 -17.01 -21.70
CA LEU A 208 -26.27 -18.30 -22.11
C LEU A 208 -25.17 -19.32 -22.43
N VAL A 209 -25.08 -20.39 -21.63
CA VAL A 209 -24.20 -21.55 -21.88
C VAL A 209 -25.06 -22.80 -22.03
N ASP A 210 -24.90 -23.53 -23.13
CA ASP A 210 -25.67 -24.75 -23.47
C ASP A 210 -27.20 -24.60 -23.34
N GLY A 211 -27.72 -23.43 -23.71
CA GLY A 211 -29.14 -23.14 -23.69
C GLY A 211 -29.73 -22.94 -22.28
N ARG A 212 -28.90 -22.86 -21.24
CA ARG A 212 -29.28 -22.48 -19.87
C ARG A 212 -28.80 -21.07 -19.58
N PHE A 213 -29.68 -20.24 -19.03
CA PHE A 213 -29.32 -18.90 -18.59
C PHE A 213 -28.49 -19.03 -17.32
N VAL A 214 -27.20 -18.70 -17.40
CA VAL A 214 -26.28 -18.67 -16.26
C VAL A 214 -26.12 -17.20 -15.89
N ALA A 215 -26.54 -16.82 -14.68
CA ALA A 215 -26.29 -15.47 -14.18
C ALA A 215 -24.79 -15.21 -14.19
N ASP A 216 -24.38 -14.03 -14.66
CA ASP A 216 -22.98 -13.62 -14.63
C ASP A 216 -22.59 -13.49 -13.16
N PRO A 217 -21.37 -13.88 -12.78
CA PRO A 217 -20.93 -13.74 -11.40
C PRO A 217 -21.05 -12.27 -10.94
N PRO A 218 -21.41 -12.02 -9.67
CA PRO A 218 -21.58 -10.67 -9.16
C PRO A 218 -20.32 -9.84 -9.42
N SER A 219 -20.49 -8.68 -10.05
CA SER A 219 -19.41 -7.69 -10.19
C SER A 219 -19.29 -6.91 -8.87
N PRO A 220 -18.08 -6.80 -8.27
CA PRO A 220 -17.95 -6.30 -6.91
C PRO A 220 -18.11 -4.77 -6.77
N ARG A 221 -18.85 -4.35 -5.71
CA ARG A 221 -18.58 -3.19 -4.81
C ARG A 221 -19.28 -3.41 -3.47
N ARG A 222 -18.75 -3.15 -2.26
CA ARG A 222 -17.45 -2.69 -1.67
C ARG A 222 -17.49 -3.20 -0.20
N GLY A 223 -16.45 -3.63 0.54
CA GLY A 223 -14.99 -3.47 0.47
C GLY A 223 -14.15 -4.76 0.60
N THR A 224 -14.58 -5.79 -0.12
CA THR A 224 -13.81 -6.55 -1.13
C THR A 224 -12.28 -6.75 -0.96
N PRO A 225 -11.81 -7.99 -0.83
CA PRO A 225 -10.69 -8.48 -1.63
C PRO A 225 -11.20 -9.21 -2.88
N SER A 226 -10.47 -9.05 -3.97
CA SER A 226 -10.62 -9.80 -5.21
C SER A 226 -10.11 -11.24 -5.12
N PHE A 227 -9.47 -11.59 -4.01
CA PHE A 227 -8.70 -12.82 -3.82
C PHE A 227 -9.40 -13.85 -2.93
N GLY A 228 -10.71 -13.71 -2.65
CA GLY A 228 -11.47 -14.69 -1.86
C GLY A 228 -12.22 -14.11 -0.68
N ILE A 229 -13.31 -14.75 -0.26
CA ILE A 229 -14.24 -14.22 0.76
C ILE A 229 -13.68 -14.24 2.20
N GLY A 230 -12.70 -15.10 2.48
CA GLY A 230 -12.13 -15.30 3.81
C GLY A 230 -10.99 -14.36 4.17
N VAL A 231 -10.62 -13.47 3.25
CA VAL A 231 -9.54 -12.50 3.43
C VAL A 231 -10.06 -11.08 3.21
N ARG A 232 -9.20 -10.09 3.33
CA ARG A 232 -9.42 -8.69 2.95
C ARG A 232 -8.09 -8.04 2.63
N PRO A 233 -8.05 -6.89 1.93
CA PRO A 233 -6.82 -6.11 1.82
C PRO A 233 -6.29 -5.80 3.23
N ALA A 234 -4.99 -5.97 3.45
CA ALA A 234 -4.39 -5.53 4.70
C ALA A 234 -4.51 -4.01 4.82
N ASN A 235 -4.72 -3.52 6.04
CA ASN A 235 -4.90 -2.08 6.26
C ASN A 235 -3.57 -1.31 6.14
N ASP A 236 -2.42 -1.98 6.27
CA ASP A 236 -1.10 -1.36 6.13
C ASP A 236 -0.03 -2.36 5.65
N VAL A 237 0.89 -1.89 4.80
CA VAL A 237 2.10 -2.60 4.37
C VAL A 237 3.18 -2.68 5.45
N VAL A 238 3.08 -1.89 6.52
CA VAL A 238 4.00 -1.96 7.68
C VAL A 238 4.04 -3.36 8.28
N GLU A 239 2.93 -4.11 8.20
CA GLU A 239 2.85 -5.50 8.67
C GLU A 239 3.78 -6.45 7.89
N ALA A 240 4.21 -6.04 6.70
CA ALA A 240 5.20 -6.72 5.86
C ALA A 240 6.58 -6.04 5.86
N ALA A 241 6.80 -4.94 6.61
CA ALA A 241 8.07 -4.21 6.58
C ALA A 241 9.27 -5.05 7.09
N TRP A 242 9.00 -5.97 8.02
CA TRP A 242 9.99 -6.90 8.56
C TRP A 242 10.44 -7.93 7.53
N VAL A 243 9.56 -8.33 6.60
CA VAL A 243 9.89 -9.26 5.50
C VAL A 243 11.01 -8.67 4.66
N ARG A 244 10.81 -7.45 4.15
CA ARG A 244 11.78 -6.74 3.31
C ARG A 244 13.11 -6.47 4.00
N THR A 245 13.08 -6.18 5.31
CA THR A 245 14.30 -5.85 6.07
C THR A 245 15.07 -7.09 6.47
N GLY A 246 14.37 -8.19 6.77
CA GLY A 246 14.97 -9.45 7.17
C GLY A 246 15.44 -10.31 6.01
N GLN A 247 14.96 -10.09 4.78
CA GLN A 247 15.44 -10.79 3.59
C GLN A 247 16.86 -10.37 3.20
N ALA A 248 17.68 -11.34 2.82
CA ALA A 248 19.04 -11.14 2.38
C ALA A 248 19.07 -10.29 1.11
N ARG A 249 19.97 -9.31 1.08
CA ARG A 249 20.23 -8.43 -0.06
C ARG A 249 21.36 -8.98 -0.91
N GLY A 250 21.18 -8.95 -2.23
CA GLY A 250 22.11 -9.54 -3.18
C GLY A 250 23.45 -8.82 -3.16
N GLN A 251 24.45 -9.37 -2.46
CA GLN A 251 25.83 -8.97 -2.65
C GLN A 251 26.46 -9.88 -3.72
N SER A 252 26.54 -9.36 -4.95
CA SER A 252 27.19 -9.93 -6.14
C SER A 252 26.49 -11.13 -6.82
N ASP A 253 26.84 -11.36 -8.09
CA ASP A 253 26.28 -12.32 -9.07
C ASP A 253 26.33 -13.82 -8.66
N ALA A 254 26.42 -14.16 -7.37
CA ALA A 254 26.70 -15.52 -6.90
C ALA A 254 25.83 -16.07 -5.75
N ALA A 255 24.73 -15.44 -5.31
CA ALA A 255 23.93 -16.01 -4.20
C ALA A 255 22.40 -15.87 -4.40
N TYR A 256 21.82 -16.80 -5.16
CA TYR A 256 20.39 -17.18 -5.06
C TYR A 256 20.28 -18.17 -3.89
N GLY A 257 19.69 -17.78 -2.76
CA GLY A 257 19.66 -18.62 -1.55
C GLY A 257 18.46 -18.35 -0.65
N VAL A 258 18.16 -19.31 0.23
CA VAL A 258 16.95 -19.37 1.07
C VAL A 258 16.67 -18.04 1.78
N GLY A 259 17.70 -17.35 2.27
CA GLY A 259 17.60 -16.08 2.98
C GLY A 259 17.03 -14.91 2.17
N GLN A 260 17.00 -14.99 0.82
CA GLN A 260 16.33 -14.00 -0.03
C GLN A 260 14.80 -14.13 0.01
N LEU A 261 14.31 -15.33 0.30
CA LEU A 261 12.89 -15.61 0.43
C LEU A 261 12.47 -15.53 1.91
N VAL A 262 13.19 -16.26 2.78
CA VAL A 262 12.91 -16.39 4.21
C VAL A 262 13.59 -15.26 5.00
N PRO A 263 12.83 -14.36 5.66
CA PRO A 263 13.41 -13.28 6.45
C PRO A 263 14.13 -13.81 7.70
N GLU A 264 15.03 -13.01 8.26
CA GLU A 264 15.72 -13.32 9.51
C GLU A 264 14.80 -13.31 10.75
N GLY A 265 15.26 -13.90 11.85
CA GLY A 265 14.58 -13.82 13.15
C GLY A 265 13.88 -15.10 13.62
N PHE A 266 13.92 -16.17 12.81
CA PHE A 266 13.37 -17.48 13.18
C PHE A 266 14.46 -18.44 13.64
N GLU A 267 14.10 -19.35 14.55
CA GLU A 267 15.04 -20.32 15.15
C GLU A 267 15.54 -21.35 14.13
N ARG A 268 14.64 -21.81 13.26
CA ARG A 268 14.89 -22.86 12.25
C ARG A 268 14.16 -22.52 10.96
N VAL A 269 14.68 -23.06 9.87
CA VAL A 269 14.01 -23.10 8.57
C VAL A 269 13.94 -24.55 8.11
N LEU A 270 12.73 -24.99 7.76
CA LEU A 270 12.45 -26.31 7.23
C LEU A 270 12.08 -26.17 5.76
N PHE A 271 12.82 -26.83 4.89
CA PHE A 271 12.38 -27.11 3.53
C PHE A 271 11.34 -28.23 3.57
N VAL A 272 10.26 -28.03 2.83
CA VAL A 272 9.16 -28.97 2.62
C VAL A 272 8.94 -29.10 1.13
N ASP A 273 9.20 -30.29 0.59
CA ASP A 273 9.12 -30.57 -0.84
C ASP A 273 7.68 -30.53 -1.36
N ASP A 274 7.47 -30.36 -2.68
CA ASP A 274 6.13 -30.43 -3.26
C ASP A 274 5.52 -31.84 -3.22
N VAL A 275 4.22 -31.90 -3.51
CA VAL A 275 3.51 -33.18 -3.60
C VAL A 275 3.68 -33.74 -5.02
N PRO A 276 4.18 -34.96 -5.18
CA PRO A 276 4.27 -35.58 -6.49
C PRO A 276 2.85 -35.83 -7.05
N GLY A 277 2.54 -35.29 -8.23
CA GLY A 277 1.26 -35.46 -8.90
C GLY A 277 1.34 -35.24 -10.42
N ASP A 278 0.47 -35.91 -11.17
CA ASP A 278 0.22 -35.59 -12.59
C ASP A 278 -0.49 -34.22 -12.69
N GLN A 279 -0.31 -33.48 -13.79
CA GLN A 279 -0.78 -32.09 -13.94
C GLN A 279 -2.27 -31.85 -13.64
N ASP A 280 -3.10 -32.89 -13.79
CA ASP A 280 -4.56 -32.77 -13.65
C ASP A 280 -5.05 -32.70 -12.19
N ASP A 281 -4.31 -33.30 -11.24
CA ASP A 281 -4.69 -33.35 -9.80
C ASP A 281 -3.76 -32.53 -8.90
N TRP A 282 -2.70 -31.94 -9.47
CA TRP A 282 -1.62 -31.29 -8.71
C TRP A 282 -2.12 -30.15 -7.82
N TRP A 283 -3.06 -29.31 -8.30
CA TRP A 283 -3.60 -28.19 -7.52
C TRP A 283 -4.37 -28.61 -6.26
N GLU A 284 -5.09 -29.73 -6.31
CA GLU A 284 -5.81 -30.25 -5.14
C GLU A 284 -4.85 -30.86 -4.11
N LEU A 285 -3.79 -31.53 -4.60
CA LEU A 285 -2.73 -32.07 -3.75
C LEU A 285 -1.93 -30.94 -3.08
N GLU A 286 -1.53 -29.93 -3.85
CA GLU A 286 -0.82 -28.76 -3.33
C GLU A 286 -1.67 -28.02 -2.29
N LYS A 287 -2.96 -27.78 -2.58
CA LYS A 287 -3.88 -27.16 -1.63
C LYS A 287 -3.96 -27.97 -0.34
N ALA A 288 -4.20 -29.28 -0.43
CA ALA A 288 -4.27 -30.15 0.74
C ALA A 288 -2.98 -30.15 1.56
N HIS A 289 -1.83 -30.10 0.88
CA HIS A 289 -0.52 -30.06 1.51
C HIS A 289 -0.27 -28.74 2.24
N THR A 290 -0.59 -27.60 1.60
CA THR A 290 -0.52 -26.27 2.21
C THR A 290 -1.50 -26.14 3.39
N MET A 291 -2.69 -26.74 3.32
CA MET A 291 -3.62 -26.83 4.46
C MET A 291 -3.04 -27.64 5.63
N ALA A 292 -2.33 -28.74 5.38
CA ALA A 292 -1.71 -29.54 6.43
C ALA A 292 -0.66 -28.73 7.21
N ILE A 293 0.14 -27.91 6.51
CA ILE A 293 1.08 -26.97 7.15
C ILE A 293 0.31 -25.94 7.98
N ALA A 294 -0.76 -25.35 7.45
CA ALA A 294 -1.58 -24.36 8.15
C ALA A 294 -2.22 -24.92 9.43
N ASP A 295 -2.78 -26.13 9.39
CA ASP A 295 -3.39 -26.79 10.56
C ASP A 295 -2.40 -26.98 11.71
N VAL A 296 -1.14 -27.27 11.39
CA VAL A 296 -0.06 -27.32 12.38
C VAL A 296 0.27 -25.93 12.88
N ALA A 297 0.55 -25.01 11.96
CA ALA A 297 0.99 -23.65 12.24
C ALA A 297 -0.01 -22.89 13.15
N ALA A 298 -1.30 -23.17 13.03
CA ALA A 298 -2.38 -22.65 13.87
C ALA A 298 -2.11 -22.83 15.38
N ARG A 299 -1.48 -23.95 15.77
CA ARG A 299 -1.21 -24.29 17.18
C ARG A 299 0.03 -23.60 17.74
N HIS A 300 0.84 -23.00 16.87
CA HIS A 300 2.11 -22.36 17.20
C HIS A 300 2.05 -20.84 17.06
N THR A 301 0.85 -20.26 17.10
CA THR A 301 0.62 -18.80 17.14
C THR A 301 -0.46 -18.45 18.15
N THR A 302 -0.36 -17.24 18.69
CA THR A 302 -1.37 -16.60 19.54
C THR A 302 -2.39 -15.79 18.73
N THR A 303 -2.16 -15.59 17.44
CA THR A 303 -3.03 -14.81 16.54
C THR A 303 -3.46 -15.59 15.28
N PRO A 304 -4.08 -16.78 15.41
CA PRO A 304 -4.50 -17.57 14.24
C PRO A 304 -5.63 -16.89 13.43
N ASP A 305 -6.37 -15.98 14.05
CA ASP A 305 -7.44 -15.21 13.38
C ASP A 305 -6.93 -13.94 12.71
N ARG A 306 -5.61 -13.69 12.75
CA ARG A 306 -4.97 -12.53 12.12
C ARG A 306 -3.65 -12.95 11.47
N VAL A 307 -3.78 -13.40 10.23
CA VAL A 307 -2.72 -13.88 9.35
C VAL A 307 -2.65 -12.96 8.13
N PHE A 308 -1.44 -12.69 7.68
CA PHE A 308 -1.18 -11.95 6.46
C PHE A 308 -0.83 -12.90 5.34
N PHE A 309 -1.31 -12.60 4.14
CA PHE A 309 -1.03 -13.33 2.92
C PHE A 309 -0.47 -12.36 1.89
N ALA A 310 0.76 -12.60 1.45
CA ALA A 310 1.43 -11.86 0.40
C ALA A 310 1.35 -12.65 -0.90
N ILE A 311 0.81 -12.02 -1.95
CA ILE A 311 0.62 -12.63 -3.27
C ILE A 311 1.36 -11.79 -4.29
N TRP A 312 2.25 -12.39 -5.06
CA TRP A 312 2.99 -11.69 -6.10
C TRP A 312 2.04 -11.17 -7.18
N GLU A 313 2.19 -9.91 -7.57
CA GLU A 313 1.34 -9.29 -8.60
C GLU A 313 1.52 -9.95 -9.98
N GLY A 314 2.68 -10.57 -10.24
CA GLY A 314 3.05 -11.08 -11.56
C GLY A 314 2.58 -12.50 -11.89
N HIS A 315 1.72 -13.13 -11.08
CA HIS A 315 1.16 -14.47 -11.37
C HIS A 315 0.25 -14.51 -12.61
N GLY A 316 -0.07 -13.35 -13.21
CA GLY A 316 -0.73 -13.27 -14.52
C GLY A 316 -2.26 -13.37 -14.50
N TYR A 317 -2.89 -13.20 -13.33
CA TYR A 317 -4.33 -13.06 -13.18
C TYR A 317 -4.83 -11.66 -13.63
N ASP A 318 -6.15 -11.51 -13.77
CA ASP A 318 -6.77 -10.23 -14.16
C ASP A 318 -6.88 -9.28 -12.96
N GLU A 319 -6.05 -8.23 -12.96
CA GLU A 319 -5.95 -7.25 -11.87
C GLU A 319 -7.05 -6.17 -11.87
N ARG A 320 -8.02 -6.20 -12.78
CA ARG A 320 -9.06 -5.15 -12.83
C ARG A 320 -9.82 -5.05 -11.51
N GLY A 321 -9.83 -3.85 -10.93
CA GLY A 321 -10.58 -3.58 -9.70
C GLY A 321 -9.92 -4.07 -8.42
N VAL A 322 -8.62 -4.42 -8.47
CA VAL A 322 -7.81 -4.79 -7.30
C VAL A 322 -6.80 -3.69 -6.93
N ASP A 323 -6.87 -2.53 -7.60
CA ASP A 323 -5.97 -1.39 -7.43
C ASP A 323 -5.97 -0.81 -6.01
N HIS A 324 -7.02 -1.08 -5.22
CA HIS A 324 -7.13 -0.68 -3.82
C HIS A 324 -6.38 -1.59 -2.85
N VAL A 325 -5.89 -2.75 -3.30
CA VAL A 325 -5.12 -3.68 -2.47
C VAL A 325 -3.68 -3.16 -2.35
N LEU A 326 -3.23 -2.97 -1.10
CA LEU A 326 -1.89 -2.46 -0.84
C LEU A 326 -0.81 -3.41 -1.34
N ARG A 327 0.31 -2.84 -1.79
CA ARG A 327 1.47 -3.59 -2.30
C ARG A 327 2.73 -3.27 -1.51
N PHE A 328 3.59 -4.27 -1.32
CA PHE A 328 4.93 -4.07 -0.79
C PHE A 328 5.99 -4.79 -1.64
N ALA A 329 7.17 -4.20 -1.71
CA ALA A 329 8.32 -4.82 -2.39
C ALA A 329 9.07 -5.78 -1.43
N SER A 330 9.42 -6.95 -1.94
CA SER A 330 10.24 -7.95 -1.25
C SER A 330 11.73 -7.73 -1.53
N GLY A 331 12.54 -7.61 -0.48
CA GLY A 331 14.00 -7.43 -0.54
C GLY A 331 14.55 -6.54 -1.68
N ASP A 332 15.53 -7.07 -2.40
CA ASP A 332 16.11 -6.49 -3.63
C ASP A 332 15.42 -7.01 -4.91
N ARG A 333 14.34 -7.79 -4.78
CA ARG A 333 13.58 -8.28 -5.94
C ARG A 333 12.74 -7.13 -6.48
N THR A 334 12.56 -7.10 -7.80
CA THR A 334 11.63 -6.16 -8.46
C THR A 334 10.17 -6.58 -8.33
N GLN A 335 9.87 -7.55 -7.45
CA GLN A 335 8.55 -8.11 -7.27
C GLN A 335 7.79 -7.33 -6.20
N GLU A 336 6.59 -6.89 -6.55
CA GLU A 336 5.63 -6.34 -5.60
C GLU A 336 4.56 -7.38 -5.27
N TYR A 337 4.16 -7.41 -4.01
CA TYR A 337 3.18 -8.36 -3.50
C TYR A 337 1.97 -7.60 -3.00
N PHE A 338 0.79 -8.01 -3.44
CA PHE A 338 -0.46 -7.66 -2.77
C PHE A 338 -0.44 -8.19 -1.35
N LEU A 339 -0.85 -7.37 -0.40
CA LEU A 339 -0.94 -7.75 1.00
C LEU A 339 -2.41 -7.88 1.41
N LEU A 340 -2.78 -9.09 1.79
CA LEU A 340 -4.09 -9.42 2.34
C LEU A 340 -3.94 -9.80 3.80
N GLU A 341 -5.04 -9.71 4.55
CA GLU A 341 -5.14 -10.24 5.90
C GLU A 341 -6.46 -11.01 6.09
N GLY A 342 -6.46 -11.98 6.98
CA GLY A 342 -7.63 -12.80 7.30
C GLY A 342 -7.33 -13.74 8.46
N SER A 343 -8.24 -14.68 8.74
CA SER A 343 -7.90 -15.81 9.61
C SER A 343 -7.08 -16.83 8.83
N LEU A 344 -6.40 -17.72 9.54
CA LEU A 344 -5.65 -18.80 8.91
C LEU A 344 -6.56 -19.72 8.06
N SER A 345 -7.81 -19.91 8.48
CA SER A 345 -8.81 -20.66 7.69
C SER A 345 -9.15 -19.97 6.36
N GLY A 346 -8.97 -18.65 6.25
CA GLY A 346 -9.17 -17.90 5.01
C GLY A 346 -8.19 -18.30 3.89
N LEU A 347 -7.09 -18.99 4.21
CA LEU A 347 -6.17 -19.57 3.23
C LEU A 347 -6.87 -20.55 2.28
N ALA A 348 -7.89 -21.26 2.76
CA ALA A 348 -8.67 -22.20 1.95
C ALA A 348 -9.55 -21.50 0.90
N ASP A 349 -9.88 -20.23 1.14
CA ASP A 349 -10.77 -19.40 0.31
C ASP A 349 -10.00 -18.52 -0.68
N LEU A 350 -8.66 -18.53 -0.65
CA LEU A 350 -7.84 -17.75 -1.57
C LEU A 350 -8.02 -18.21 -3.02
N VAL A 351 -8.27 -17.26 -3.91
CA VAL A 351 -8.50 -17.52 -5.34
C VAL A 351 -7.82 -16.49 -6.23
N TRP A 352 -7.56 -16.88 -7.48
CA TRP A 352 -7.16 -15.95 -8.53
C TRP A 352 -8.27 -14.90 -8.74
N PRO A 353 -7.94 -13.61 -8.71
CA PRO A 353 -8.93 -12.56 -8.86
C PRO A 353 -9.47 -12.54 -10.28
N ASN A 354 -10.78 -12.31 -10.39
CA ASN A 354 -11.51 -12.17 -11.65
C ASN A 354 -11.37 -13.37 -12.62
N ASP A 355 -10.87 -14.52 -12.17
CA ASP A 355 -10.74 -15.71 -13.00
C ASP A 355 -12.00 -16.58 -12.96
N ALA A 356 -12.35 -17.16 -14.12
CA ALA A 356 -13.51 -18.02 -14.30
C ALA A 356 -13.14 -19.25 -15.17
N PRO A 357 -13.24 -20.49 -14.65
CA PRO A 357 -13.62 -20.84 -13.28
C PRO A 357 -12.56 -20.39 -12.26
N THR A 358 -13.00 -20.06 -11.04
CA THR A 358 -12.12 -19.64 -9.94
C THR A 358 -11.11 -20.74 -9.62
N ARG A 359 -9.83 -20.39 -9.60
CA ARG A 359 -8.74 -21.29 -9.21
C ARG A 359 -8.24 -20.92 -7.82
N TRP A 360 -7.95 -21.92 -6.99
CA TRP A 360 -7.30 -21.67 -5.70
C TRP A 360 -5.92 -21.05 -5.91
N LEU A 361 -5.51 -20.20 -4.97
CA LEU A 361 -4.24 -19.50 -5.01
C LEU A 361 -3.41 -19.79 -3.76
N GLN A 362 -2.20 -20.32 -3.95
CA GLN A 362 -1.20 -20.34 -2.90
C GLN A 362 -0.58 -18.94 -2.75
N PRO A 363 -0.56 -18.36 -1.54
CA PRO A 363 0.19 -17.13 -1.29
C PRO A 363 1.68 -17.42 -1.25
N ASP A 364 2.47 -16.52 -1.83
CA ASP A 364 3.92 -16.60 -1.87
C ASP A 364 4.55 -16.49 -0.48
N LEU A 365 3.98 -15.67 0.41
CA LEU A 365 4.37 -15.63 1.81
C LEU A 365 3.14 -15.50 2.71
N TRP A 366 3.17 -16.14 3.88
CA TRP A 366 2.13 -15.96 4.88
C TRP A 366 2.63 -16.16 6.31
N TRP A 367 2.12 -15.34 7.22
CA TRP A 367 2.57 -15.29 8.63
C TRP A 367 1.46 -14.74 9.55
N PRO A 368 1.42 -15.15 10.83
CA PRO A 368 0.50 -14.58 11.81
C PRO A 368 1.00 -13.22 12.31
N ALA A 369 0.09 -12.40 12.84
CA ALA A 369 0.42 -11.06 13.34
C ALA A 369 1.44 -11.05 14.49
N ASP A 370 1.49 -12.09 15.31
CA ASP A 370 2.53 -12.24 16.35
C ASP A 370 3.89 -12.69 15.82
N ARG A 371 3.99 -12.97 14.51
CA ARG A 371 5.21 -13.38 13.79
C ARG A 371 5.89 -14.58 14.41
N ALA A 372 5.10 -15.48 15.01
CA ALA A 372 5.63 -16.71 15.58
C ALA A 372 6.30 -17.60 14.51
N TRP A 373 5.85 -17.51 13.25
CA TRP A 373 6.40 -18.28 12.13
C TRP A 373 6.12 -17.58 10.79
N VAL A 374 6.72 -18.06 9.72
CA VAL A 374 6.40 -17.67 8.34
C VAL A 374 6.54 -18.86 7.41
N VAL A 375 5.68 -18.94 6.41
CA VAL A 375 5.78 -19.89 5.31
C VAL A 375 6.03 -19.10 4.02
N CYS A 376 6.99 -19.55 3.23
CA CYS A 376 7.39 -18.88 1.99
C CYS A 376 7.54 -19.87 0.83
N THR A 377 7.14 -19.45 -0.36
CA THR A 377 7.36 -20.11 -1.64
C THR A 377 7.65 -19.07 -2.74
N ASP A 378 7.91 -19.50 -3.96
CA ASP A 378 8.14 -18.62 -5.12
C ASP A 378 7.64 -19.32 -6.39
N VAL A 379 7.23 -18.57 -7.41
CA VAL A 379 6.77 -19.13 -8.70
C VAL A 379 7.80 -20.05 -9.38
N ASP A 380 9.08 -19.82 -9.12
CA ASP A 380 10.18 -20.63 -9.65
C ASP A 380 10.50 -21.87 -8.79
N LEU A 381 9.78 -22.10 -7.68
CA LEU A 381 10.06 -23.15 -6.71
C LEU A 381 8.85 -24.08 -6.52
N ALA A 382 9.08 -25.39 -6.63
CA ALA A 382 8.10 -26.40 -6.24
C ALA A 382 8.36 -26.86 -4.80
N CYS A 383 8.32 -25.94 -3.84
CA CYS A 383 8.52 -26.26 -2.43
C CYS A 383 7.98 -25.15 -1.52
N ASN A 384 7.88 -25.45 -0.23
CA ASN A 384 7.63 -24.47 0.82
C ASN A 384 8.81 -24.42 1.79
N TYR A 385 9.15 -23.22 2.27
CA TYR A 385 10.03 -23.02 3.41
C TYR A 385 9.21 -22.59 4.61
N VAL A 386 9.23 -23.38 5.68
CA VAL A 386 8.56 -23.07 6.95
C VAL A 386 9.61 -22.65 7.96
N ALA A 387 9.51 -21.42 8.47
CA ALA A 387 10.44 -20.89 9.46
C ALA A 387 9.73 -20.56 10.77
N GLY A 388 10.31 -20.97 11.89
CA GLY A 388 9.71 -20.81 13.21
C GLY A 388 10.47 -21.53 14.34
N PRO A 389 9.84 -21.69 15.52
CA PRO A 389 10.41 -22.42 16.66
C PRO A 389 10.59 -23.90 16.34
N GLN A 390 11.52 -24.58 17.01
CA GLN A 390 11.76 -26.01 16.83
C GLN A 390 10.48 -26.86 16.97
N ALA A 391 9.60 -26.52 17.93
CA ALA A 391 8.36 -27.26 18.15
C ALA A 391 7.39 -27.20 16.97
N LEU A 392 7.35 -26.09 16.23
CA LEU A 392 6.58 -25.99 14.99
C LEU A 392 7.15 -26.91 13.93
N ILE A 393 8.48 -26.87 13.76
CA ILE A 393 9.17 -27.66 12.75
C ILE A 393 8.93 -29.16 12.97
N ASP A 394 9.07 -29.63 14.21
CA ASP A 394 8.85 -31.03 14.56
C ASP A 394 7.41 -31.49 14.23
N ASP A 395 6.42 -30.64 14.53
CA ASP A 395 5.01 -30.94 14.22
C ASP A 395 4.73 -30.92 12.72
N VAL A 396 5.35 -30.00 11.95
CA VAL A 396 5.18 -29.92 10.49
C VAL A 396 5.76 -31.17 9.83
N VAL A 397 6.95 -31.61 10.23
CA VAL A 397 7.58 -32.86 9.76
C VAL A 397 6.66 -34.07 9.98
N GLY A 398 5.90 -34.09 11.08
CA GLY A 398 4.95 -35.16 11.37
C GLY A 398 3.62 -35.07 10.60
N ALA A 399 3.27 -33.91 10.04
CA ALA A 399 1.99 -33.66 9.39
C ALA A 399 2.05 -33.76 7.86
N VAL A 400 3.20 -33.43 7.27
CA VAL A 400 3.41 -33.52 5.82
C VAL A 400 3.88 -34.90 5.40
N THR A 401 3.58 -35.27 4.15
CA THR A 401 3.95 -36.59 3.59
C THR A 401 5.17 -36.55 2.68
N THR A 402 5.67 -35.35 2.37
CA THR A 402 6.76 -35.11 1.41
C THR A 402 8.11 -35.06 2.13
N GLU A 403 9.21 -35.01 1.37
CA GLU A 403 10.53 -34.89 1.96
C GLU A 403 10.66 -33.55 2.71
N THR A 404 11.27 -33.62 3.89
CA THR A 404 11.56 -32.44 4.69
C THR A 404 13.01 -32.46 5.16
N ARG A 405 13.64 -31.29 5.19
CA ARG A 405 15.01 -31.14 5.71
C ARG A 405 15.21 -29.76 6.32
N LEU A 406 16.02 -29.71 7.38
CA LEU A 406 16.48 -28.43 7.91
C LEU A 406 17.44 -27.77 6.91
N VAL A 407 17.30 -26.47 6.76
CA VAL A 407 18.12 -25.64 5.87
C VAL A 407 18.61 -24.41 6.60
N GLU A 408 19.75 -23.90 6.19
CA GLU A 408 20.27 -22.60 6.62
C GLU A 408 19.89 -21.52 5.61
N ARG A 409 19.84 -20.26 6.06
CA ARG A 409 19.51 -19.13 5.18
C ARG A 409 20.54 -18.90 4.07
N ASP A 410 21.78 -19.34 4.29
CA ASP A 410 22.87 -19.23 3.31
C ASP A 410 22.87 -20.41 2.31
N ASP A 411 22.00 -21.41 2.51
CA ASP A 411 21.86 -22.51 1.55
C ASP A 411 21.30 -21.99 0.22
N PRO A 412 21.74 -22.54 -0.92
CA PRO A 412 21.13 -22.24 -2.21
C PRO A 412 19.67 -22.71 -2.24
N PHE A 413 18.85 -22.09 -3.08
CA PHE A 413 17.53 -22.66 -3.36
C PHE A 413 17.68 -24.05 -3.97
N GLU A 414 16.82 -24.97 -3.54
CA GLU A 414 16.53 -26.19 -4.27
C GLU A 414 15.96 -25.79 -5.65
N ARG A 415 16.74 -26.00 -6.70
CA ARG A 415 16.26 -25.84 -8.08
C ARG A 415 15.67 -27.17 -8.52
N VAL A 416 14.43 -27.11 -8.99
CA VAL A 416 13.81 -28.18 -9.79
C VAL A 416 14.41 -28.19 -11.20
#